data_AF-A0A946U6G5-F1
#
_entry.id   AF-A0A946U6G5-F1
#
_cell.length_a   1.000
_cell.length_b   1.000
_cell.length_c   1.000
_cell.angle_alpha   90.00
_cell.angle_beta   90.00
_cell.angle_gamma   90.00
#
_symmetry.space_group_name_H-M   'P 1'
#
loop_
_entity.id
_entity.type
_entity.pdbx_description
1 polymer ?
#
loop_
_entity_poly.entity_id
_entity_poly.type
_entity_poly.pdbx_seq_one_letter_code
_entity_poly.pdbx_strand_id
1 'polypeptide(L)'
;IDDKVNELLRFSKPTRPHLVPMKLKNVLEQTLKLIHEQMSQRGITPHKNFMAVRDDILGDEKLLSQALVNLLLNAIDAIGDSGSITIGTVNCRHSFANGDTSGRPVSKQCVRLQITDTGKGIERENLAKIFDPFFTMKAEGTGMGLAVSHGIVQDHHAAIEVESRPGVGTTFFIFFPLLEEGDVT
;
A
#
# COMPACT_ATOMS: atom_id res chain seq x y z
N ILE A 1 22.22 -16.38 8.96
CA ILE A 1 21.86 -16.68 7.55
C ILE A 1 20.50 -17.39 7.51
N ASP A 2 20.19 -18.25 8.49
CA ASP A 2 18.91 -18.97 8.57
C ASP A 2 17.67 -18.10 8.84
N ASP A 3 17.78 -16.98 9.56
CA ASP A 3 16.60 -16.14 9.86
C ASP A 3 16.00 -15.45 8.62
N LYS A 4 16.85 -14.99 7.69
CA LYS A 4 16.39 -14.36 6.44
C LYS A 4 15.76 -15.37 5.48
N VAL A 5 16.26 -16.60 5.48
CA VAL A 5 15.70 -17.71 4.70
C VAL A 5 14.36 -18.16 5.29
N ASN A 6 14.25 -18.21 6.62
CA ASN A 6 12.99 -18.53 7.30
C ASN A 6 11.94 -17.42 7.16
N GLU A 7 12.33 -16.15 7.18
CA GLU A 7 11.47 -15.05 6.74
C GLU A 7 10.97 -15.33 5.32
N LEU A 8 11.88 -15.53 4.36
CA LEU A 8 11.53 -15.84 2.97
C LEU A 8 10.54 -17.01 2.85
N LEU A 9 10.75 -18.10 3.60
CA LEU A 9 9.88 -19.28 3.60
C LEU A 9 8.50 -19.03 4.25
N ARG A 10 8.40 -18.10 5.19
CA ARG A 10 7.11 -17.65 5.76
C ARG A 10 6.34 -16.75 4.79
N PHE A 11 7.03 -15.94 3.98
CA PHE A 11 6.40 -15.14 2.91
C PHE A 11 6.15 -15.94 1.62
N SER A 12 6.87 -17.04 1.42
CA SER A 12 6.79 -17.89 0.22
C SER A 12 5.71 -18.96 0.29
N LYS A 13 4.90 -19.06 1.36
CA LYS A 13 3.65 -19.83 1.30
C LYS A 13 2.57 -18.93 0.71
N PRO A 14 2.16 -19.12 -0.55
CA PRO A 14 1.07 -18.35 -1.12
C PRO A 14 -0.22 -18.79 -0.43
N THR A 15 -0.62 -18.08 0.62
CA THR A 15 -2.02 -18.11 1.03
C THR A 15 -2.74 -17.31 -0.04
N ARG A 16 -3.40 -18.00 -0.98
CA ARG A 16 -4.26 -17.31 -1.94
C ARG A 16 -5.22 -16.42 -1.15
N PRO A 17 -5.31 -15.11 -1.44
CA PRO A 17 -6.18 -14.22 -0.68
C PRO A 17 -7.62 -14.69 -0.81
N HIS A 18 -8.37 -14.61 0.29
CA HIS A 18 -9.81 -14.87 0.25
C HIS A 18 -10.53 -13.56 -0.05
N LEU A 19 -10.59 -13.22 -1.33
CA LEU A 19 -11.15 -11.96 -1.81
C LEU A 19 -12.68 -11.96 -1.63
N VAL A 20 -13.18 -11.02 -0.82
CA VAL A 20 -14.61 -10.79 -0.60
C VAL A 20 -14.97 -9.33 -0.84
N PRO A 21 -16.22 -9.02 -1.23
CA PRO A 21 -16.70 -7.65 -1.32
C PRO A 21 -16.53 -6.90 0.01
N MET A 22 -15.90 -5.73 -0.03
CA MET A 22 -15.68 -4.88 1.13
C MET A 22 -15.57 -3.41 0.78
N LYS A 23 -15.77 -2.56 1.79
CA LYS A 23 -15.53 -1.11 1.73
C LYS A 23 -14.07 -0.80 2.04
N LEU A 24 -13.32 -0.25 1.09
CA LEU A 24 -11.93 0.15 1.30
C LEU A 24 -11.81 1.14 2.47
N LYS A 25 -12.78 2.05 2.64
CA LYS A 25 -12.78 2.99 3.77
C LYS A 25 -12.74 2.28 5.12
N ASN A 26 -13.44 1.16 5.28
CA ASN A 26 -13.46 0.43 6.54
C ASN A 26 -12.07 -0.15 6.87
N VAL A 27 -11.39 -0.71 5.86
CA VAL A 27 -10.02 -1.22 6.02
C VAL A 27 -9.10 -0.08 6.44
N LEU A 28 -9.15 1.07 5.75
CA LEU A 28 -8.34 2.25 6.08
C LEU A 28 -8.55 2.74 7.51
N GLU A 29 -9.81 2.83 7.96
CA GLU A 29 -10.13 3.26 9.32
C GLU A 29 -9.65 2.27 10.38
N GLN A 30 -9.73 0.96 10.12
CA GLN A 30 -9.20 -0.05 11.05
C GLN A 30 -7.67 -0.02 11.10
N THR A 31 -7.00 0.05 9.95
CA THR A 31 -5.54 0.16 9.89
C THR A 31 -5.05 1.40 10.63
N LEU A 32 -5.72 2.55 10.48
CA LEU A 32 -5.32 3.78 11.19
C LEU A 32 -5.47 3.68 12.71
N LYS A 33 -6.43 2.89 13.21
CA LYS A 33 -6.54 2.60 14.64
C LYS A 33 -5.38 1.73 15.12
N LEU A 34 -4.97 0.73 14.33
CA LEU A 34 -3.89 -0.20 14.68
C LEU A 34 -2.54 0.51 14.87
N ILE A 35 -2.28 1.55 14.08
CA ILE A 35 -1.00 2.29 14.12
C ILE A 35 -1.06 3.61 14.90
N HIS A 36 -2.19 3.87 15.57
CA HIS A 36 -2.43 5.15 16.23
C HIS A 36 -1.38 5.46 17.31
N GLU A 37 -0.95 4.43 18.05
CA GLU A 37 0.07 4.58 19.08
C GLU A 37 1.42 5.00 18.48
N GLN A 38 1.86 4.35 17.39
CA GLN A 38 3.13 4.66 16.71
C GLN A 38 3.12 6.08 16.12
N MET A 39 1.99 6.51 15.55
CA MET A 39 1.82 7.88 15.08
C MET A 39 1.89 8.88 16.25
N SER A 40 1.21 8.59 17.37
CA SER A 40 1.14 9.46 18.53
C SER A 40 2.50 9.61 19.23
N GLN A 41 3.27 8.52 19.37
CA GLN A 41 4.62 8.53 19.91
C GLN A 41 5.59 9.40 19.10
N ARG A 42 5.31 9.58 17.80
CA ARG A 42 6.07 10.44 16.88
C ARG A 42 5.48 11.83 16.70
N GLY A 43 4.38 12.15 17.39
CA GLY A 43 3.68 13.44 17.24
C GLY A 43 3.05 13.64 15.85
N ILE A 44 2.82 12.56 15.09
CA ILE A 44 2.24 12.61 13.75
C ILE A 44 0.72 12.50 13.86
N THR A 45 0.00 13.48 13.30
CA THR A 45 -1.46 13.39 13.14
C THR A 45 -1.80 13.10 11.68
N PRO A 46 -2.56 12.04 11.38
CA PRO A 46 -2.94 11.73 10.01
C PRO A 46 -4.05 12.68 9.51
N HIS A 47 -3.82 13.31 8.36
CA HIS A 47 -4.84 14.08 7.64
C HIS A 47 -5.61 13.15 6.68
N LYS A 48 -6.92 13.01 6.89
CA LYS A 48 -7.78 12.15 6.05
C LYS A 48 -8.52 12.99 5.02
N ASN A 49 -8.43 12.62 3.75
CA ASN A 49 -9.18 13.23 2.65
C ASN A 49 -9.87 12.17 1.79
N PHE A 50 -10.93 11.57 2.32
CA PHE A 50 -11.66 10.49 1.65
C PHE A 50 -12.73 11.07 0.72
N MET A 51 -12.34 11.35 -0.53
CA MET A 51 -13.20 11.94 -1.56
C MET A 51 -13.82 10.90 -2.51
N ALA A 52 -13.46 9.62 -2.39
CA ALA A 52 -14.07 8.56 -3.20
C ALA A 52 -15.55 8.37 -2.80
N VAL A 53 -16.43 8.44 -3.78
CA VAL A 53 -17.87 8.19 -3.62
C VAL A 53 -18.16 6.69 -3.66
N ARG A 54 -17.45 5.96 -4.53
CA ARG A 54 -17.47 4.49 -4.61
C ARG A 54 -16.17 3.93 -4.06
N ASP A 55 -16.27 2.91 -3.22
CA ASP A 55 -15.11 2.29 -2.57
C ASP A 55 -15.31 0.80 -2.29
N ASP A 56 -16.31 0.18 -2.92
CA ASP A 56 -16.52 -1.26 -2.90
C ASP A 56 -15.47 -1.93 -3.78
N ILE A 57 -14.70 -2.85 -3.19
CA ILE A 57 -13.62 -3.59 -3.84
C ILE A 57 -13.70 -5.06 -3.44
N LEU A 58 -13.04 -5.94 -4.20
CA LEU A 58 -12.74 -7.30 -3.75
C LEU A 58 -11.44 -7.29 -2.96
N GLY A 59 -11.43 -7.83 -1.74
CA GLY A 59 -10.21 -7.88 -0.94
C GLY A 59 -10.21 -8.88 0.20
N ASP A 60 -9.02 -9.11 0.75
CA ASP A 60 -8.79 -9.79 2.02
C ASP A 60 -8.37 -8.73 3.04
N GLU A 61 -9.23 -8.45 4.02
CA GLU A 61 -9.07 -7.35 4.97
C GLU A 61 -7.75 -7.46 5.75
N LYS A 62 -7.33 -8.68 6.11
CA LYS A 62 -6.12 -8.89 6.92
C LYS A 62 -4.87 -8.60 6.09
N LEU A 63 -4.83 -9.09 4.86
CA LEU A 63 -3.72 -8.85 3.96
C LEU A 63 -3.64 -7.38 3.56
N LEU A 64 -4.76 -6.75 3.19
CA LEU A 64 -4.78 -5.31 2.89
C LEU A 64 -4.33 -4.49 4.10
N SER A 65 -4.83 -4.78 5.30
CA SER A 65 -4.38 -4.08 6.50
C SER A 65 -2.88 -4.27 6.75
N GLN A 66 -2.32 -5.46 6.48
CA GLN A 66 -0.88 -5.70 6.58
C GLN A 66 -0.08 -4.83 5.61
N ALA A 67 -0.48 -4.75 4.34
CA ALA A 67 0.16 -3.90 3.35
C ALA A 67 0.08 -2.41 3.75
N LEU A 68 -1.08 -1.96 4.21
CA LEU A 68 -1.29 -0.58 4.64
C LEU A 68 -0.49 -0.22 5.90
N VAL A 69 -0.41 -1.13 6.89
CA VAL A 69 0.46 -0.96 8.07
C VAL A 69 1.91 -0.80 7.64
N ASN A 70 2.41 -1.64 6.74
CA ASN A 70 3.80 -1.55 6.26
C ASN A 70 4.09 -0.20 5.59
N LEU A 71 3.17 0.29 4.74
CA LEU A 71 3.31 1.59 4.08
C LEU A 71 3.29 2.74 5.09
N LEU A 72 2.37 2.70 6.05
CA LEU A 72 2.23 3.75 7.05
C LEU A 72 3.40 3.77 8.05
N LEU A 73 3.92 2.60 8.47
CA LEU A 73 5.14 2.52 9.28
C LEU A 73 6.35 3.07 8.52
N ASN A 74 6.45 2.82 7.21
CA ASN A 74 7.50 3.40 6.39
C ASN A 74 7.39 4.93 6.31
N ALA A 75 6.17 5.47 6.18
CA ALA A 75 5.91 6.91 6.23
C ALA A 75 6.29 7.53 7.58
N ILE A 76 5.89 6.89 8.69
CA ILE A 76 6.24 7.32 10.06
C ILE A 76 7.76 7.38 10.24
N ASP A 77 8.47 6.33 9.83
CA ASP A 77 9.93 6.26 9.94
C ASP A 77 10.64 7.28 9.04
N ALA A 78 10.03 7.69 7.93
CA ALA A 78 10.60 8.65 6.99
C ALA A 78 10.51 10.10 7.48
N ILE A 79 9.51 10.43 8.30
CA ILE A 79 9.22 11.80 8.78
C ILE A 79 10.26 12.31 9.79
N GLY A 80 10.87 11.43 10.57
CA GLY A 80 11.82 11.85 11.61
C GLY A 80 11.10 12.52 12.79
N ASP A 81 11.50 13.76 13.11
CA ASP A 81 11.04 14.47 14.32
C ASP A 81 9.74 15.25 14.14
N SER A 82 9.44 15.72 12.92
CA SER A 82 8.24 16.52 12.64
C SER A 82 7.77 16.37 11.20
N GLY A 83 6.46 16.22 11.01
CA GLY A 83 5.86 16.17 9.69
C GLY A 83 4.43 15.65 9.76
N SER A 84 3.89 15.28 8.60
CA SER A 84 2.51 14.84 8.49
C SER A 84 2.35 13.68 7.52
N ILE A 85 1.30 12.90 7.74
CA ILE A 85 0.85 11.87 6.80
C ILE A 85 -0.53 12.28 6.31
N THR A 86 -0.71 12.34 4.99
CA THR A 86 -2.00 12.57 4.34
C THR A 86 -2.47 11.30 3.66
N ILE A 87 -3.72 10.92 3.90
CA ILE A 87 -4.34 9.72 3.34
C ILE A 87 -5.57 10.15 2.56
N GLY A 88 -5.51 10.00 1.24
CA GLY A 88 -6.56 10.43 0.33
C GLY A 88 -7.19 9.27 -0.41
N THR A 89 -8.48 9.36 -0.72
CA THR A 89 -9.12 8.47 -1.70
C THR A 89 -9.85 9.28 -2.75
N VAL A 90 -9.78 8.85 -4.01
CA VAL A 90 -10.56 9.45 -5.10
C VAL A 90 -10.94 8.38 -6.11
N ASN A 91 -12.11 8.49 -6.73
CA ASN A 91 -12.46 7.65 -7.87
C ASN A 91 -11.73 8.12 -9.13
N CYS A 92 -11.16 7.19 -9.90
CA CYS A 92 -10.51 7.50 -11.17
C CYS A 92 -10.59 6.31 -12.14
N ARG A 93 -9.96 6.44 -13.31
CA ARG A 93 -9.69 5.32 -14.21
C ARG A 93 -8.21 4.98 -14.16
N HIS A 94 -7.90 3.69 -14.21
CA HIS A 94 -6.52 3.19 -14.26
C HIS A 94 -6.44 2.00 -15.22
N SER A 95 -5.30 1.84 -15.88
CA SER A 95 -5.04 0.75 -16.82
C SER A 95 -4.29 -0.37 -16.11
N PHE A 96 -4.97 -1.47 -15.83
CA PHE A 96 -4.37 -2.61 -15.13
C PHE A 96 -3.76 -3.58 -16.14
N ALA A 97 -2.51 -4.00 -15.92
CA ALA A 97 -1.77 -4.88 -16.85
C ALA A 97 -2.45 -6.24 -17.09
N ASN A 98 -3.18 -6.76 -16.11
CA ASN A 98 -3.83 -8.09 -16.15
C ASN A 98 -5.35 -7.97 -16.26
N GLY A 99 -5.84 -7.14 -17.18
CA GLY A 99 -7.22 -6.68 -17.20
C GLY A 99 -8.25 -7.63 -17.84
N ASP A 100 -7.81 -8.50 -18.77
CA ASP A 100 -8.64 -9.49 -19.45
C ASP A 100 -7.96 -10.87 -19.53
N THR A 101 -8.71 -11.88 -19.99
CA THR A 101 -8.21 -13.26 -20.18
C THR A 101 -7.09 -13.37 -21.24
N SER A 102 -6.85 -12.31 -22.01
CA SER A 102 -5.79 -12.24 -23.03
C SER A 102 -4.51 -11.55 -22.55
N GLY A 103 -4.48 -11.10 -21.28
CA GLY A 103 -3.32 -10.42 -20.69
C GLY A 103 -3.10 -9.00 -21.23
N ARG A 104 -4.13 -8.38 -21.82
CA ARG A 104 -4.03 -7.00 -22.32
C ARG A 104 -4.38 -6.01 -21.21
N PRO A 105 -3.76 -4.80 -21.22
CA PRO A 105 -4.15 -3.76 -20.31
C PRO A 105 -5.62 -3.34 -20.51
N VAL A 106 -6.40 -3.29 -19.43
CA VAL A 106 -7.80 -2.81 -19.46
C VAL A 106 -7.96 -1.60 -18.57
N SER A 107 -8.58 -0.55 -19.12
CA SER A 107 -8.97 0.63 -18.34
C SER A 107 -10.25 0.36 -17.58
N LYS A 108 -10.15 0.25 -16.24
CA LYS A 108 -11.28 0.04 -15.33
C LYS A 108 -11.52 1.26 -14.46
N GLN A 109 -12.75 1.39 -13.95
CA GLN A 109 -13.03 2.31 -12.86
C GLN A 109 -12.38 1.77 -11.59
N CYS A 110 -11.71 2.64 -10.83
CA CYS A 110 -11.00 2.25 -9.63
C CYS A 110 -11.16 3.32 -8.53
N VAL A 111 -10.84 2.93 -7.31
CA VAL A 111 -10.54 3.87 -6.23
C VAL A 111 -9.02 3.95 -6.09
N ARG A 112 -8.48 5.17 -6.24
CA ARG A 112 -7.08 5.45 -5.95
C ARG A 112 -6.96 5.87 -4.50
N LEU A 113 -6.25 5.08 -3.72
CA LEU A 113 -5.71 5.44 -2.42
C LEU A 113 -4.37 6.15 -2.61
N GLN A 114 -4.18 7.23 -1.88
CA GLN A 114 -2.93 7.98 -1.80
C GLN A 114 -2.48 8.02 -0.34
N ILE A 115 -1.22 7.68 -0.08
CA ILE A 115 -0.56 7.85 1.22
C ILE A 115 0.67 8.72 0.98
N THR A 116 0.63 9.96 1.47
CA THR A 116 1.71 10.95 1.32
C THR A 116 2.32 11.25 2.68
N ASP A 117 3.64 11.09 2.82
CA ASP A 117 4.42 11.59 3.94
C ASP A 117 5.24 12.82 3.55
N THR A 118 5.55 13.66 4.54
CA THR A 118 6.48 14.80 4.39
C THR A 118 7.89 14.46 4.86
N GLY A 119 8.30 13.19 4.74
CA GLY A 119 9.57 12.71 5.24
C GLY A 119 10.74 13.01 4.31
N LYS A 120 11.86 12.33 4.56
CA LYS A 120 13.12 12.54 3.83
C LYS A 120 13.06 12.22 2.33
N GLY A 121 12.02 11.55 1.85
CA GLY A 121 11.92 11.10 0.47
C GLY A 121 12.89 9.96 0.12
N ILE A 122 12.93 9.63 -1.18
CA ILE A 122 13.69 8.51 -1.74
C ILE A 122 14.50 9.03 -2.94
N GLU A 123 15.78 8.67 -3.00
CA GLU A 123 16.64 8.97 -4.15
C GLU A 123 16.15 8.26 -5.42
N ARG A 124 16.30 8.92 -6.57
CA ARG A 124 15.74 8.44 -7.85
C ARG A 124 16.27 7.05 -8.22
N GLU A 125 17.54 6.78 -7.93
CA GLU A 125 18.21 5.51 -8.22
C GLU A 125 17.65 4.34 -7.41
N ASN A 126 17.01 4.63 -6.27
CA ASN A 126 16.45 3.65 -5.36
C ASN A 126 14.99 3.31 -5.68
N LEU A 127 14.25 4.20 -6.34
CA LEU A 127 12.81 4.01 -6.63
C LEU A 127 12.51 2.70 -7.37
N ALA A 128 13.38 2.29 -8.29
CA ALA A 128 13.21 1.05 -9.05
C ALA A 128 13.39 -0.22 -8.20
N LYS A 129 13.99 -0.11 -7.01
CA LYS A 129 14.40 -1.23 -6.16
C LYS A 129 13.61 -1.31 -4.86
N ILE A 130 12.77 -0.32 -4.53
CA ILE A 130 12.13 -0.26 -3.22
C ILE A 130 11.17 -1.43 -2.95
N PHE A 131 10.70 -2.10 -4.01
CA PHE A 131 9.86 -3.29 -3.91
C PHE A 131 10.65 -4.60 -4.00
N ASP A 132 11.97 -4.54 -4.22
CA ASP A 132 12.82 -5.73 -4.24
C ASP A 132 12.96 -6.31 -2.81
N PRO A 133 12.82 -7.63 -2.64
CA PRO A 133 13.03 -8.26 -1.34
C PRO A 133 14.40 -7.92 -0.74
N PHE A 134 14.41 -7.60 0.55
CA PHE A 134 15.59 -7.22 1.33
C PHE A 134 16.22 -5.87 0.98
N PHE A 135 15.65 -5.11 0.03
CA PHE A 135 16.10 -3.75 -0.21
C PHE A 135 15.67 -2.85 0.95
N THR A 136 16.65 -2.20 1.59
CA THR A 136 16.41 -1.28 2.71
C THR A 136 17.47 -0.18 2.73
N MET A 137 17.03 1.02 3.08
CA MET A 137 17.91 2.15 3.41
C MET A 137 18.03 2.37 4.93
N LYS A 138 17.40 1.51 5.74
CA LYS A 138 17.42 1.56 7.19
C LYS A 138 18.46 0.56 7.70
N ALA A 139 19.32 0.98 8.63
CA ALA A 139 20.35 0.13 9.23
C ALA A 139 19.78 -1.12 9.92
N GLU A 140 18.60 -0.99 10.55
CA GLU A 140 17.92 -2.08 11.27
C GLU A 140 16.68 -2.62 10.51
N GLY A 141 16.48 -2.22 9.25
CA GLY A 141 15.32 -2.65 8.47
C GLY A 141 15.53 -4.03 7.84
N THR A 142 14.50 -4.89 7.87
CA THR A 142 14.54 -6.19 7.18
C THR A 142 14.46 -6.07 5.65
N GLY A 143 13.92 -4.93 5.15
CA GLY A 143 13.74 -4.68 3.72
C GLY A 143 12.62 -5.48 3.06
N MET A 144 11.71 -6.05 3.86
CA MET A 144 10.62 -6.87 3.32
C MET A 144 9.27 -6.18 3.27
N GLY A 145 9.05 -5.13 4.07
CA GLY A 145 7.73 -4.50 4.22
C GLY A 145 7.12 -4.04 2.90
N LEU A 146 7.91 -3.36 2.05
CA LEU A 146 7.45 -2.90 0.74
C LEU A 146 7.30 -4.05 -0.27
N ALA A 147 8.20 -5.03 -0.27
CA ALA A 147 8.08 -6.22 -1.13
C ALA A 147 6.80 -7.02 -0.81
N VAL A 148 6.50 -7.22 0.47
CA VAL A 148 5.26 -7.86 0.94
C VAL A 148 4.04 -7.03 0.57
N SER A 149 4.09 -5.71 0.75
CA SER A 149 2.99 -4.82 0.37
C SER A 149 2.71 -4.87 -1.14
N HIS A 150 3.76 -4.89 -1.96
CA HIS A 150 3.66 -5.03 -3.40
C HIS A 150 3.02 -6.37 -3.80
N GLY A 151 3.48 -7.49 -3.23
CA GLY A 151 2.88 -8.81 -3.47
C GLY A 151 1.40 -8.85 -3.08
N ILE A 152 1.04 -8.32 -1.91
CA ILE A 152 -0.35 -8.23 -1.46
C ILE A 152 -1.19 -7.42 -2.44
N VAL A 153 -0.74 -6.24 -2.87
CA VAL A 153 -1.47 -5.40 -3.84
C VAL A 153 -1.67 -6.16 -5.16
N GLN A 154 -0.64 -6.87 -5.65
CA GLN A 154 -0.75 -7.68 -6.86
C GLN A 154 -1.74 -8.84 -6.73
N ASP A 155 -1.73 -9.54 -5.60
CA ASP A 155 -2.65 -10.62 -5.27
C ASP A 155 -4.12 -10.15 -5.15
N HIS A 156 -4.32 -8.84 -4.96
CA HIS A 156 -5.64 -8.17 -4.97
C HIS A 156 -6.03 -7.61 -6.34
N HIS A 157 -5.28 -7.94 -7.40
CA HIS A 157 -5.48 -7.39 -8.76
C HIS A 157 -5.43 -5.85 -8.80
N ALA A 158 -4.77 -5.25 -7.82
CA ALA A 158 -4.56 -3.83 -7.71
C ALA A 158 -3.18 -3.43 -8.26
N ALA A 159 -2.97 -2.13 -8.44
CA ALA A 159 -1.68 -1.59 -8.85
C ALA A 159 -1.11 -0.68 -7.75
N ILE A 160 0.21 -0.62 -7.61
CA ILE A 160 0.90 0.32 -6.73
C ILE A 160 1.94 1.10 -7.52
N GLU A 161 1.95 2.41 -7.32
CA GLU A 161 2.90 3.36 -7.90
C GLU A 161 3.48 4.22 -6.78
N VAL A 162 4.63 4.84 -7.05
CA VAL A 162 5.34 5.69 -6.08
C VAL A 162 5.88 6.93 -6.76
N GLU A 163 5.69 8.07 -6.10
CA GLU A 163 6.37 9.32 -6.42
C GLU A 163 7.12 9.78 -5.17
N SER A 164 8.39 10.14 -5.30
CA SER A 164 9.19 10.63 -4.18
C SER A 164 10.22 11.63 -4.64
N ARG A 165 10.54 12.59 -3.78
CA ARG A 165 11.63 13.54 -3.98
C ARG A 165 12.44 13.70 -2.69
N PRO A 166 13.78 13.62 -2.75
CA PRO A 166 14.65 13.85 -1.60
C PRO A 166 14.34 15.18 -0.92
N GLY A 167 14.18 15.14 0.40
CA GLY A 167 13.87 16.29 1.26
C GLY A 167 12.45 16.84 1.16
N VAL A 168 11.56 16.22 0.36
CA VAL A 168 10.16 16.67 0.20
C VAL A 168 9.18 15.65 0.78
N GLY A 169 9.39 14.37 0.50
CA GLY A 169 8.51 13.30 0.96
C GLY A 169 8.26 12.23 -0.08
N THR A 170 7.41 11.28 0.27
CA THR A 170 7.00 10.17 -0.61
C THR A 170 5.49 10.10 -0.68
N THR A 171 4.98 9.73 -1.86
CA THR A 171 3.58 9.40 -2.08
C THR A 171 3.48 8.02 -2.70
N PHE A 172 2.79 7.11 -2.03
CA PHE A 172 2.34 5.85 -2.62
C PHE A 172 0.93 6.00 -3.15
N PHE A 173 0.70 5.56 -4.39
CA PHE A 173 -0.61 5.47 -5.00
C PHE A 173 -0.98 4.00 -5.16
N ILE A 174 -2.14 3.59 -4.64
CA ILE A 174 -2.67 2.24 -4.81
C ILE A 174 -4.01 2.33 -5.52
N PHE A 175 -4.16 1.57 -6.60
CA PHE A 175 -5.36 1.58 -7.43
C PHE A 175 -6.09 0.26 -7.23
N PHE A 176 -7.25 0.31 -6.60
CA PHE A 176 -8.11 -0.87 -6.43
C PHE A 176 -9.25 -0.83 -7.45
N PRO A 177 -9.41 -1.85 -8.31
CA PRO A 177 -10.58 -1.96 -9.18
C PRO A 177 -11.86 -1.88 -8.34
N LEU A 178 -12.82 -1.06 -8.77
CA LEU A 178 -14.13 -1.04 -8.13
C LEU A 178 -14.89 -2.31 -8.49
N LEU A 179 -15.64 -2.84 -7.52
CA LEU A 179 -16.59 -3.91 -7.75
C LEU A 179 -17.66 -3.45 -8.75
N GLU A 180 -17.80 -4.18 -9.85
CA GLU A 180 -18.87 -3.99 -10.83
C GLU A 180 -20.02 -4.97 -10.54
N GLU A 181 -21.23 -4.65 -11.00
CA GLU A 181 -22.44 -5.46 -10.73
C GLU A 181 -22.32 -6.92 -11.22
N GLY A 182 -21.37 -7.22 -12.12
CA GLY A 182 -21.11 -8.58 -12.62
C GLY A 182 -20.03 -9.38 -11.87
N ASP A 183 -19.32 -8.78 -10.91
CA ASP A 183 -18.22 -9.44 -10.20
C ASP A 183 -18.68 -10.33 -9.03
N VAL A 184 -19.96 -10.24 -8.64
CA VAL A 184 -20.56 -11.04 -7.57
C VAL A 184 -21.40 -12.15 -8.19
N THR A 185 -20.74 -13.22 -8.66
CA THR A 185 -21.42 -14.48 -9.04
C THR A 185 -20.73 -15.68 -8.43
#